data_AF-X1JFF3-F1
#
_entry.id   AF-X1JFF3-F1
#
_cell.length_a   1.000
_cell.length_b   1.000
_cell.length_c   1.000
_cell.angle_alpha   90.00
_cell.angle_beta   90.00
_cell.angle_gamma   90.00
#
_symmetry.space_group_name_H-M   'P 1'
#
loop_
_entity.id
_entity.type
_entity.pdbx_description
1 polymer ?
#
loop_
_entity_poly.entity_id
_entity_poly.type
_entity_poly.pdbx_seq_one_letter_code
_entity_poly.pdbx_strand_id
1 'polypeptide(L)'
;EKIFEQEKFDIINHHAAQINVRTSVDDPLFDANVNIMGSLNLLNFAIKYRIGKFIFASSGGAVYGEPDRLPVTEDFPINPSSH
;
A
#
# COMPACT_ATOMS: atom_id res chain seq x y z
N GLU A 1 17.85 -1.47 2.82
CA GLU A 1 18.88 -1.73 1.79
C GLU A 1 19.67 -3.00 2.04
N LYS A 2 20.40 -3.14 3.16
CA LYS A 2 21.25 -4.31 3.49
C LYS A 2 20.68 -5.69 3.08
N ILE A 3 19.41 -5.96 3.34
CA ILE A 3 18.78 -7.24 2.98
C ILE A 3 18.69 -7.47 1.45
N PHE A 4 18.46 -6.43 0.67
CA PHE A 4 18.43 -6.50 -0.80
C PHE A 4 19.82 -6.64 -1.42
N GLU A 5 20.88 -6.26 -0.69
CA GLU A 5 22.27 -6.51 -1.10
C GLU A 5 22.71 -7.95 -0.81
N GLN A 6 22.18 -8.53 0.26
CA GLN A 6 22.56 -9.86 0.74
C GLN A 6 21.77 -10.97 0.03
N GLU A 7 20.53 -10.68 -0.35
CA GLU A 7 19.61 -11.66 -0.91
C GLU A 7 19.21 -11.32 -2.35
N LYS A 8 18.74 -12.33 -3.09
CA LYS A 8 18.15 -12.16 -4.42
C LYS A 8 16.66 -12.43 -4.35
N PHE A 9 15.86 -11.41 -4.59
CA PHE A 9 14.41 -11.49 -4.59
C PHE A 9 13.84 -11.49 -6.01
N ASP A 10 12.94 -12.41 -6.31
CA ASP A 10 12.20 -12.43 -7.58
C ASP A 10 10.89 -11.62 -7.49
N ILE A 11 10.31 -11.52 -6.28
CA ILE A 11 9.00 -10.92 -6.02
C ILE A 11 9.03 -10.15 -4.68
N ILE A 12 8.43 -8.97 -4.65
CA ILE A 12 8.01 -8.30 -3.41
C ILE A 12 6.50 -8.49 -3.24
N ASN A 13 6.07 -9.03 -2.09
CA ASN A 13 4.67 -9.13 -1.69
C ASN A 13 4.42 -8.22 -0.48
N HIS A 14 3.93 -7.01 -0.74
CA HIS A 14 3.84 -5.93 0.24
C HIS A 14 2.49 -5.97 0.97
N HIS A 15 2.52 -6.53 2.19
CA HIS A 15 1.41 -6.55 3.16
C HIS A 15 1.62 -5.59 4.33
N ALA A 16 2.78 -4.92 4.40
CA ALA A 16 3.08 -4.02 5.49
C ALA A 16 2.31 -2.72 5.30
N ALA A 17 1.29 -2.50 6.12
CA ALA A 17 0.49 -1.30 6.15
C ALA A 17 0.19 -0.90 7.59
N GLN A 18 0.02 0.39 7.83
CA GLN A 18 -0.77 0.88 8.94
C GLN A 18 -2.24 0.61 8.57
N ILE A 19 -2.98 -0.12 9.40
CA ILE A 19 -4.35 -0.56 9.11
C ILE A 19 -5.44 0.11 9.98
N ASN A 20 -5.05 0.95 10.93
CA ASN A 20 -5.95 1.54 11.92
C ASN A 20 -6.38 2.94 11.48
N VAL A 21 -7.60 3.03 10.96
CA VAL A 21 -8.27 4.26 10.51
C VAL A 21 -8.29 5.36 11.58
N ARG A 22 -8.40 5.03 12.88
CA ARG A 22 -8.40 6.06 13.93
C ARG A 22 -7.03 6.72 14.02
N THR A 23 -5.99 5.91 14.06
CA THR A 23 -4.61 6.40 14.11
C THR A 23 -4.23 7.15 12.83
N SER A 24 -4.83 6.83 11.69
CA SER A 24 -4.56 7.56 10.45
C SER A 24 -5.18 8.97 10.44
N VAL A 25 -6.30 9.16 11.15
CA VAL A 25 -6.89 10.47 11.42
C VAL A 25 -6.12 11.23 12.51
N ASP A 26 -5.71 10.54 13.58
CA ASP A 26 -5.03 11.15 14.73
C ASP A 26 -3.57 11.54 14.41
N ASP A 27 -2.87 10.78 13.56
CA ASP A 27 -1.49 11.01 13.12
C ASP A 27 -1.32 10.68 11.61
N PRO A 28 -1.78 11.56 10.72
CA PRO A 28 -1.72 11.33 9.27
C PRO A 28 -0.28 11.34 8.72
N LEU A 29 0.66 11.99 9.42
CA LEU A 29 2.06 11.98 9.00
C LEU A 29 2.71 10.62 9.24
N PHE A 30 2.41 9.99 10.37
CA PHE A 30 2.82 8.62 10.62
C PHE A 30 2.20 7.67 9.61
N ASP A 31 0.89 7.79 9.33
CA ASP A 31 0.22 6.95 8.34
C ASP A 31 0.88 7.06 6.97
N ALA A 32 1.04 8.29 6.46
CA ALA A 32 1.68 8.56 5.18
C ALA A 32 3.13 8.03 5.14
N ASN A 33 3.89 8.15 6.23
CA ASN A 33 5.25 7.65 6.29
C ASN A 33 5.30 6.10 6.17
N VAL A 34 4.35 5.40 6.77
CA VAL A 34 4.26 3.94 6.66
C VAL A 34 3.71 3.51 5.31
N ASN A 35 2.52 3.98 4.95
CA ASN A 35 1.76 3.49 3.81
C ASN A 35 2.27 4.04 2.48
N ILE A 36 2.67 5.32 2.42
CA ILE A 36 3.11 5.97 1.18
C ILE A 36 4.63 5.88 1.04
N MET A 37 5.38 6.40 2.02
CA MET A 37 6.84 6.45 1.92
C MET A 37 7.46 5.05 2.03
N GLY A 38 6.93 4.18 2.89
CA GLY A 38 7.32 2.76 2.95
C GLY A 38 7.12 2.04 1.62
N SER A 39 5.96 2.20 0.99
CA SER A 39 5.67 1.64 -0.34
C SER A 39 6.63 2.17 -1.41
N LEU A 40 6.86 3.48 -1.46
CA LEU A 40 7.76 4.11 -2.43
C LEU A 40 9.20 3.60 -2.27
N ASN A 41 9.66 3.42 -1.03
CA ASN A 41 10.98 2.86 -0.77
C ASN A 41 11.12 1.43 -1.31
N LEU A 42 10.10 0.58 -1.12
CA LEU A 42 10.12 -0.79 -1.65
C LEU A 42 10.05 -0.82 -3.18
N LEU A 43 9.29 0.07 -3.81
CA LEU A 43 9.25 0.23 -5.27
C LEU A 43 10.63 0.66 -5.82
N ASN A 44 11.28 1.62 -5.16
CA ASN A 44 12.63 2.04 -5.53
C ASN A 44 13.64 0.89 -5.43
N PHE A 45 13.53 0.04 -4.40
CA PHE A 45 14.35 -1.16 -4.29
C PHE A 45 14.01 -2.21 -5.36
N ALA A 46 12.72 -2.40 -5.69
CA ALA A 46 12.33 -3.29 -6.79
C ALA A 46 12.99 -2.87 -8.11
N ILE A 47 13.01 -1.57 -8.41
CA ILE A 47 13.68 -1.02 -9.58
C ILE A 47 15.20 -1.23 -9.49
N LYS A 48 15.82 -0.83 -8.37
CA LYS A 48 17.27 -0.90 -8.18
C LYS A 48 17.81 -2.32 -8.33
N TYR A 49 17.11 -3.30 -7.75
CA TYR A 49 17.53 -4.70 -7.76
C TYR A 49 16.87 -5.54 -8.87
N ARG A 50 16.15 -4.88 -9.81
CA ARG A 50 15.51 -5.50 -10.98
C ARG A 50 14.57 -6.65 -10.63
N ILE A 51 13.78 -6.45 -9.59
CA ILE A 51 12.78 -7.42 -9.14
C ILE A 51 11.59 -7.38 -10.11
N GLY A 52 11.23 -8.52 -10.67
CA GLY A 52 10.28 -8.62 -11.79
C GLY A 52 8.81 -8.48 -11.40
N LYS A 53 8.47 -8.54 -10.11
CA LYS A 53 7.06 -8.48 -9.67
C LYS A 53 6.90 -7.80 -8.30
N PHE A 54 5.91 -6.94 -8.21
CA PHE A 54 5.44 -6.32 -6.97
C PHE A 54 3.95 -6.60 -6.80
N ILE A 55 3.57 -7.17 -5.66
CA ILE A 55 2.17 -7.42 -5.28
C ILE A 55 1.86 -6.50 -4.11
N PHE A 56 0.84 -5.65 -4.26
CA PHE A 56 0.42 -4.68 -3.24
C PHE A 56 -0.93 -5.09 -2.66
N ALA A 57 -0.99 -5.26 -1.33
CA ALA A 57 -2.24 -5.51 -0.62
C ALA A 57 -2.98 -4.17 -0.37
N SER A 58 -3.88 -3.79 -1.27
CA SER A 58 -4.71 -2.59 -1.12
C SER A 58 -5.92 -2.82 -0.20
N SER A 59 -6.52 -1.75 0.30
CA SER A 59 -7.69 -1.77 1.18
C SER A 59 -9.00 -1.72 0.39
N GLY A 60 -9.33 -2.82 -0.30
CA GLY A 60 -10.53 -2.90 -1.17
C GLY A 60 -11.86 -2.53 -0.47
N GLY A 61 -11.98 -2.75 0.84
CA GLY A 61 -13.17 -2.36 1.61
C GLY A 61 -13.24 -0.88 2.02
N ALA A 62 -12.15 -0.12 1.89
CA ALA A 62 -12.08 1.28 2.33
C ALA A 62 -11.84 2.26 1.16
N VAL A 63 -11.19 1.79 0.07
CA VAL A 63 -10.80 2.64 -1.06
C VAL A 63 -11.98 3.22 -1.84
N TYR A 64 -13.14 2.58 -1.79
CA TYR A 64 -14.36 3.02 -2.47
C TYR A 64 -15.29 3.87 -1.59
N GLY A 65 -14.97 4.07 -0.31
CA GLY A 65 -15.81 4.81 0.64
C GLY A 65 -17.17 4.17 0.85
N GLU A 66 -18.23 4.97 0.74
CA GLU A 66 -19.64 4.53 0.83
C GLU A 66 -20.24 4.38 -0.58
N PRO A 67 -20.27 3.16 -1.14
CA PRO A 67 -20.75 2.93 -2.51
C PRO A 67 -22.27 2.97 -2.60
N ASP A 68 -22.81 3.57 -3.67
CA ASP A 68 -24.27 3.67 -3.89
C ASP A 68 -24.93 2.33 -4.26
N ARG A 69 -24.15 1.31 -4.65
CA ARG A 69 -24.66 0.00 -5.08
C ARG A 69 -23.67 -1.12 -4.78
N LEU A 70 -24.19 -2.34 -4.61
CA LEU A 70 -23.43 -3.56 -4.32
C LEU A 70 -23.75 -4.67 -5.35
N PRO A 71 -22.82 -5.61 -5.63
CA PRO A 71 -21.45 -5.66 -5.12
C PRO A 71 -20.56 -4.57 -5.74
N VAL A 72 -19.53 -4.16 -5.01
CA VAL A 72 -18.50 -3.23 -5.51
C VAL A 72 -17.57 -3.99 -6.45
N THR A 73 -17.33 -3.45 -7.64
CA THR A 73 -16.36 -3.95 -8.62
C THR A 73 -15.21 -2.96 -8.78
N GLU A 74 -14.14 -3.38 -9.45
CA GLU A 74 -12.96 -2.55 -9.69
C GLU A 74 -13.25 -1.29 -10.53
N ASP A 75 -14.40 -1.24 -11.22
CA ASP A 75 -14.85 -0.09 -12.01
C ASP A 75 -15.46 1.05 -11.17
N PHE A 76 -15.64 0.86 -9.85
CA PHE A 76 -16.16 1.91 -8.98
C PHE A 76 -15.15 3.04 -8.80
N PRO A 77 -15.60 4.31 -8.68
CA PRO A 77 -14.72 5.42 -8.41
C PRO A 77 -14.07 5.27 -7.03
N ILE A 78 -12.78 5.62 -6.95
CA ILE A 78 -12.04 5.69 -5.69
C ILE A 78 -12.55 6.90 -4.90
N ASN A 79 -12.98 6.69 -3.67
CA ASN A 79 -13.50 7.75 -2.78
C ASN A 79 -13.24 7.43 -1.29
N PRO A 80 -11.97 7.32 -0.85
CA PRO A 80 -11.64 6.98 0.52
C PRO A 80 -12.12 8.09 1.48
N SER A 81 -12.65 7.68 2.63
CA SER A 81 -13.15 8.60 3.68
C SER A 81 -12.18 8.75 4.86
N SER A 82 -10.94 8.26 4.70
CA SER A 82 -9.86 8.37 5.68
C SER A 82 -8.55 8.69 4.97
N HIS A 83 -7.63 9.33 5.70
CA HIS A 83 -6.26 9.57 5.26
C HIS A 83 -5.35 8.46 5.71
#